data_AF-A0A3D5D8G9-F1
#
_entry.id   AF-A0A3D5D8G9-F1
#
_cell.length_a   1.000
_cell.length_b   1.000
_cell.length_c   1.000
_cell.angle_alpha   90.00
_cell.angle_beta   90.00
_cell.angle_gamma   90.00
#
_symmetry.space_group_name_H-M   'P 1'
#
loop_
_entity.id
_entity.type
_entity.pdbx_description
1 polymer ?
#
loop_
_entity_poly.entity_id
_entity_poly.type
_entity_poly.pdbx_seq_one_letter_code
_entity_poly.pdbx_strand_id
1 'polypeptide(L)'
;KVVQGRFLCDVDEQTRAQACVLSVELANRLFAGHNPLAEFVEVRGFESSQVMRVVGILQERSDVEKAPQSNNIMGQAIGANVYIPLSTFKALYGTKDIDRSVGALKVEIVDLSEIRVEFGSPEEVIEAIPRLRDALNKRRGGRNAEEDYEIRVPLNELNAMREQKARDTRVLMFIACISLLVGGIGIMNIMLATVTERTREIGIRRALGASKINIIFQFLIETLMLCLIGGAIGVIGGWGFAEAREFLTEDTTIVKAWSIAAAFGLSVMVGLIFGLYPAQRAANLDPIEALRHT
;
A
#
# COMPACT_ATOMS: atom_id res chain seq x y z
N LYS A 1 -8.94 -6.30 -12.97
CA LYS A 1 -8.09 -5.28 -13.63
C LYS A 1 -8.36 -5.31 -15.12
N VAL A 2 -8.55 -4.17 -15.78
CA VAL A 2 -8.71 -4.13 -17.25
C VAL A 2 -7.36 -4.47 -17.89
N VAL A 3 -7.35 -5.46 -18.78
CA VAL A 3 -6.14 -5.92 -19.49
C VAL A 3 -5.98 -5.19 -20.80
N GLN A 4 -7.10 -4.96 -21.50
CA GLN A 4 -7.13 -4.32 -22.81
C GLN A 4 -8.38 -3.45 -22.96
N GLY A 5 -8.26 -2.35 -23.69
CA GLY A 5 -9.35 -1.41 -23.93
C GLY A 5 -9.68 -0.56 -22.70
N ARG A 6 -10.98 -0.30 -22.48
CA ARG A 6 -11.49 0.48 -21.34
C ARG A 6 -12.62 -0.25 -20.64
N PHE A 7 -12.87 0.10 -19.37
CA PHE A 7 -14.10 -0.30 -18.71
C PHE A 7 -15.29 0.57 -19.17
N LEU A 8 -16.50 0.17 -18.76
CA LEU A 8 -17.72 0.96 -18.97
C LEU A 8 -17.61 2.28 -18.21
N CYS A 9 -18.04 3.38 -18.83
CA CYS A 9 -18.02 4.71 -18.22
C CYS A 9 -19.44 5.29 -18.08
N ASP A 10 -19.57 6.38 -17.32
CA ASP A 10 -20.85 7.04 -17.07
C ASP A 10 -21.59 7.45 -18.36
N VAL A 11 -20.84 7.78 -19.41
CA VAL A 11 -21.43 8.09 -20.73
C VAL A 11 -22.13 6.87 -21.30
N ASP A 12 -21.52 5.68 -21.23
CA ASP A 12 -22.11 4.45 -21.73
C ASP A 12 -23.42 4.12 -20.98
N GLU A 13 -23.44 4.39 -19.68
CA GLU A 13 -24.61 4.21 -18.81
C GLU A 13 -25.74 5.19 -19.17
N GLN A 14 -25.42 6.47 -19.38
CA GLN A 14 -26.40 7.49 -19.74
C GLN A 14 -27.00 7.28 -21.14
N THR A 15 -26.18 6.85 -22.10
CA THR A 15 -26.64 6.65 -23.48
C THR A 15 -27.27 5.29 -23.75
N ARG A 16 -27.34 4.39 -22.76
CA ARG A 16 -27.72 2.98 -22.95
C ARG A 16 -26.89 2.34 -24.07
N ALA A 17 -25.58 2.52 -23.99
CA ALA A 17 -24.68 2.07 -25.05
C ALA A 17 -24.78 0.55 -25.23
N GLN A 18 -24.77 0.11 -26.48
CA GLN A 18 -24.61 -1.29 -26.87
C GLN A 18 -23.12 -1.66 -26.81
N ALA A 19 -22.55 -1.56 -25.61
CA ALA A 19 -21.15 -1.84 -25.35
C ALA A 19 -21.03 -2.91 -24.26
N CYS A 20 -20.05 -3.80 -24.40
CA CYS A 20 -19.77 -4.84 -23.42
C CYS A 20 -18.27 -4.93 -23.11
N VAL A 21 -17.97 -5.40 -21.90
CA VAL A 21 -16.63 -5.78 -21.46
C VAL A 21 -16.66 -7.26 -21.14
N LEU A 22 -15.70 -8.02 -21.68
CA LEU A 22 -15.64 -9.48 -21.52
C LEU A 22 -14.63 -9.87 -20.46
N SER A 23 -14.88 -10.95 -19.73
CA SER A 23 -13.82 -11.60 -18.95
C SER A 23 -12.75 -12.21 -19.88
N VAL A 24 -11.50 -12.27 -19.42
CA VAL A 24 -10.39 -12.89 -20.20
C VAL A 24 -10.73 -14.32 -20.62
N GLU A 25 -11.36 -15.10 -19.75
CA GLU A 25 -11.74 -16.48 -20.07
C GLU A 25 -12.80 -16.55 -21.18
N LEU A 26 -13.83 -15.70 -21.13
CA LEU A 26 -14.86 -15.65 -22.18
C LEU A 26 -14.29 -15.15 -23.50
N ALA A 27 -13.44 -14.12 -23.47
CA ALA A 27 -12.77 -13.60 -24.65
C ALA A 27 -11.94 -14.68 -25.35
N ASN A 28 -11.17 -15.47 -24.59
CA ASN A 28 -10.37 -16.56 -25.13
C ASN A 28 -11.23 -17.68 -25.73
N ARG A 29 -12.38 -17.99 -25.13
CA ARG A 29 -13.32 -18.99 -25.66
C ARG A 29 -14.01 -18.54 -26.95
N LEU A 30 -14.45 -17.29 -27.01
CA LEU A 30 -15.19 -16.75 -28.16
C LEU A 30 -14.29 -16.43 -29.36
N PHE A 31 -13.09 -15.91 -29.10
CA PHE A 31 -12.22 -15.38 -30.15
C PHE A 31 -10.94 -16.20 -30.39
N ALA A 32 -10.74 -17.32 -29.68
CA ALA A 32 -9.64 -18.27 -29.88
C ALA A 32 -8.23 -17.61 -29.97
N GLY A 33 -8.01 -16.53 -29.22
CA GLY A 33 -6.76 -15.77 -29.22
C GLY A 33 -6.68 -14.61 -30.23
N HIS A 34 -7.70 -14.38 -31.05
CA HIS A 34 -7.85 -13.15 -31.82
C HIS A 34 -8.21 -11.97 -30.91
N ASN A 35 -7.87 -10.75 -31.34
CA ASN A 35 -8.17 -9.54 -30.60
C ASN A 35 -9.69 -9.29 -30.59
N PRO A 36 -10.38 -9.36 -29.44
CA PRO A 36 -11.81 -9.18 -29.38
C PRO A 36 -12.21 -7.70 -29.31
N LEU A 37 -11.27 -6.77 -29.19
CA LEU A 37 -11.60 -5.35 -29.08
C LEU A 37 -12.25 -4.83 -30.37
N ALA A 38 -13.31 -4.03 -30.19
CA ALA A 38 -14.14 -3.47 -31.25
C ALA A 38 -14.93 -4.49 -32.09
N GLU A 39 -14.79 -5.78 -31.81
CA GLU A 39 -15.66 -6.81 -32.36
C GLU A 39 -17.04 -6.78 -31.72
N PHE A 40 -17.99 -7.47 -32.35
CA PHE A 40 -19.36 -7.55 -31.90
C PHE A 40 -19.68 -8.92 -31.30
N VAL A 41 -20.37 -8.92 -30.17
CA VAL A 41 -20.88 -10.12 -29.52
C VAL A 41 -22.39 -9.98 -29.37
N GLU A 42 -23.09 -11.06 -29.67
CA GLU A 42 -24.54 -11.13 -29.46
C GLU A 42 -24.84 -11.51 -28.00
N VAL A 43 -25.56 -10.66 -27.29
CA VAL A 43 -26.02 -10.89 -25.92
C VAL A 43 -27.53 -11.13 -25.95
N ARG A 44 -27.92 -12.34 -25.55
CA ARG A 44 -29.31 -12.80 -25.57
C ARG A 44 -30.06 -12.38 -24.29
N GLY A 45 -31.12 -11.60 -24.46
CA GLY A 45 -32.12 -11.28 -23.44
C GLY A 45 -33.24 -12.32 -23.35
N PHE A 46 -34.26 -12.02 -22.53
CA PHE A 46 -35.44 -12.89 -22.40
C PHE A 46 -36.27 -12.96 -23.69
N GLU A 47 -36.61 -11.80 -24.25
CA GLU A 47 -37.47 -11.69 -25.44
C GLU A 47 -36.73 -11.19 -26.69
N SER A 48 -35.54 -10.61 -26.53
CA SER A 48 -34.77 -10.03 -27.63
C SER A 48 -33.28 -10.27 -27.47
N SER A 49 -32.55 -10.25 -28.58
CA SER A 49 -31.10 -10.36 -28.61
C SER A 49 -30.52 -9.04 -29.09
N GLN A 50 -29.41 -8.60 -28.47
CA GLN A 50 -28.75 -7.35 -28.83
C GLN A 50 -27.29 -7.61 -29.18
N VAL A 51 -26.86 -7.05 -30.32
CA VAL A 51 -25.47 -7.06 -30.74
C VAL A 51 -24.75 -5.92 -30.03
N MET A 52 -23.69 -6.25 -29.30
CA MET A 52 -22.94 -5.30 -28.49
C MET A 52 -21.48 -5.28 -28.92
N ARG A 53 -20.89 -4.09 -28.91
CA ARG A 53 -19.47 -3.91 -29.24
C ARG A 53 -18.60 -4.13 -28.02
N VAL A 54 -17.56 -4.93 -28.16
CA VAL A 54 -16.56 -5.16 -27.11
C VAL A 54 -15.66 -3.94 -26.97
N VAL A 55 -15.71 -3.27 -25.81
CA VAL A 55 -14.91 -2.07 -25.53
C VAL A 55 -13.71 -2.34 -24.62
N GLY A 56 -13.68 -3.50 -23.97
CA GLY A 56 -12.58 -3.88 -23.09
C GLY A 56 -12.59 -5.35 -22.69
N ILE A 57 -11.47 -5.77 -22.13
CA ILE A 57 -11.27 -7.10 -21.56
C ILE A 57 -10.84 -6.93 -20.10
N LEU A 58 -11.54 -7.62 -19.20
CA LEU A 58 -11.31 -7.58 -17.77
C LEU A 58 -10.68 -8.90 -17.28
N GLN A 59 -9.54 -8.82 -16.62
CA GLN A 59 -9.03 -9.90 -15.79
C GLN A 59 -9.76 -9.86 -14.45
N GLU A 60 -10.55 -10.89 -14.19
CA GLU A 60 -11.18 -11.11 -12.90
C GLU A 60 -10.11 -11.53 -11.90
N ARG A 61 -10.18 -10.97 -10.68
CA ARG A 61 -9.41 -11.50 -9.55
C ARG A 61 -10.09 -12.82 -9.18
N SER A 62 -9.33 -13.89 -9.26
CA SER A 62 -9.79 -15.27 -9.13
C SER A 62 -10.10 -15.62 -7.68
N ASP A 63 -11.09 -14.98 -7.07
CA ASP A 63 -11.67 -15.41 -5.81
C ASP A 63 -13.03 -16.02 -6.11
N VAL A 64 -12.95 -17.24 -6.65
CA VAL A 64 -13.98 -18.03 -7.33
C VAL A 64 -15.07 -18.55 -6.37
N GLU A 65 -15.05 -18.22 -5.08
CA GLU A 65 -15.87 -18.92 -4.08
C GLU A 65 -17.19 -18.24 -3.68
N LYS A 66 -17.54 -17.02 -4.15
CA LYS A 66 -18.65 -16.28 -3.50
C LYS A 66 -19.67 -15.56 -4.40
N ALA A 67 -19.72 -15.85 -5.70
CA ALA A 67 -20.90 -15.49 -6.49
C ALA A 67 -21.86 -16.69 -6.56
N PRO A 68 -23.19 -16.52 -6.47
CA PRO A 68 -24.14 -17.51 -6.92
C PRO A 68 -24.07 -17.55 -8.45
N GLN A 69 -23.00 -18.12 -8.99
CA GLN A 69 -22.93 -18.38 -10.42
C GLN A 69 -23.92 -19.49 -10.75
N SER A 70 -24.56 -19.37 -11.91
CA SER A 70 -25.27 -20.49 -12.51
C SER A 70 -24.24 -21.61 -12.70
N ASN A 71 -24.26 -22.58 -11.80
CA ASN A 71 -23.46 -23.78 -11.95
C ASN A 71 -23.97 -24.48 -13.21
N ASN A 72 -23.06 -24.84 -14.11
CA ASN A 72 -23.40 -25.83 -15.14
C ASN A 72 -23.90 -27.11 -14.46
N ILE A 73 -24.58 -27.99 -15.21
CA ILE A 73 -25.05 -29.32 -14.76
C ILE A 73 -23.93 -30.15 -14.08
N MET A 74 -22.66 -29.77 -14.31
CA MET A 74 -21.44 -30.38 -13.77
C MET A 74 -20.85 -29.69 -12.51
N GLY A 75 -21.49 -28.65 -11.95
CA GLY A 75 -21.03 -28.00 -10.71
C GLY A 75 -19.81 -27.07 -10.84
N GLN A 76 -19.43 -26.66 -12.05
CA GLN A 76 -18.34 -25.70 -12.27
C GLN A 76 -18.85 -24.26 -12.34
N ALA A 77 -18.17 -23.36 -11.61
CA ALA A 77 -18.31 -21.92 -11.70
C ALA A 77 -17.89 -21.44 -13.10
N ILE A 78 -18.79 -20.72 -13.78
CA ILE A 78 -18.55 -20.16 -15.11
C ILE A 78 -17.76 -18.85 -14.94
N GLY A 79 -16.43 -18.88 -15.10
CA GLY A 79 -15.58 -17.67 -15.17
C GLY A 79 -15.76 -16.84 -16.47
N ALA A 80 -16.86 -17.07 -17.17
CA ALA A 80 -17.22 -16.39 -18.40
C ALA A 80 -18.33 -15.37 -18.15
N ASN A 81 -17.93 -14.16 -17.76
CA ASN A 81 -18.84 -13.05 -17.49
C ASN A 81 -18.81 -12.02 -18.62
N VAL A 82 -19.97 -11.42 -18.87
CA VAL A 82 -20.15 -10.26 -19.75
C VAL A 82 -20.64 -9.10 -18.88
N TYR A 83 -19.93 -7.98 -18.92
CA TYR A 83 -20.30 -6.75 -18.24
C TYR A 83 -20.93 -5.79 -19.25
N ILE A 84 -22.14 -5.32 -18.96
CA ILE A 84 -22.90 -4.38 -19.79
C ILE A 84 -23.41 -3.22 -18.92
N PRO A 85 -23.71 -2.03 -19.49
CA PRO A 85 -24.32 -0.95 -18.74
C PRO A 85 -25.62 -1.39 -18.08
N LEU A 86 -25.87 -0.94 -16.85
CA LEU A 86 -27.06 -1.31 -16.07
C LEU A 86 -28.33 -0.81 -16.77
N SER A 87 -28.28 0.36 -17.39
CA SER A 87 -29.37 0.91 -18.18
C SER A 87 -29.69 0.05 -19.41
N THR A 88 -28.68 -0.51 -20.07
CA THR A 88 -28.84 -1.45 -21.19
C THR A 88 -29.36 -2.80 -20.70
N PHE A 89 -28.86 -3.30 -19.58
CA PHE A 89 -29.36 -4.52 -18.93
C PHE A 89 -30.85 -4.40 -18.61
N LYS A 90 -31.27 -3.30 -17.97
CA LYS A 90 -32.69 -3.02 -17.68
C LYS A 90 -33.57 -2.95 -18.93
N ALA A 91 -33.02 -2.48 -20.04
CA ALA A 91 -33.75 -2.43 -21.31
C ALA A 91 -33.88 -3.81 -21.97
N LEU A 92 -32.85 -4.66 -21.84
CA LEU A 92 -32.79 -5.99 -22.46
C LEU A 92 -33.56 -7.07 -21.68
N TYR A 93 -33.50 -7.02 -20.35
CA TYR A 93 -34.10 -8.01 -19.45
C TYR A 93 -35.36 -7.50 -18.73
N GLY A 94 -35.68 -6.21 -18.86
CA GLY A 94 -36.78 -5.60 -18.12
C GLY A 94 -36.49 -5.53 -16.61
N THR A 95 -37.52 -5.17 -15.84
CA THR A 95 -37.46 -5.14 -14.36
C THR A 95 -38.30 -6.23 -13.71
N LYS A 96 -39.02 -7.03 -14.50
CA LYS A 96 -39.92 -8.09 -14.07
C LYS A 96 -39.92 -9.17 -15.15
N ASP A 97 -39.47 -10.36 -14.78
CA ASP A 97 -39.58 -11.55 -15.60
C ASP A 97 -41.02 -12.09 -15.48
N ILE A 98 -41.68 -12.33 -16.61
CA ILE A 98 -43.04 -12.87 -16.65
C ILE A 98 -42.98 -14.17 -17.42
N ASP A 99 -42.77 -15.27 -16.68
CA ASP A 99 -42.83 -16.59 -17.29
C ASP A 99 -44.31 -17.00 -17.43
N ARG A 100 -44.79 -17.03 -18.69
CA ARG A 100 -46.11 -17.55 -19.06
C ARG A 100 -45.97 -19.00 -19.51
N SER A 101 -45.53 -19.87 -18.60
CA SER A 101 -45.71 -21.30 -18.76
C SER A 101 -47.14 -21.70 -18.39
N VAL A 102 -47.72 -22.60 -19.17
CA VAL A 102 -49.14 -23.00 -19.12
C VAL A 102 -49.55 -23.42 -17.70
N GLY A 103 -50.27 -22.55 -16.97
CA GLY A 103 -50.97 -22.88 -15.72
C GLY A 103 -50.48 -22.21 -14.44
N ALA A 104 -49.33 -21.53 -14.41
CA ALA A 104 -48.91 -20.74 -13.24
C ALA A 104 -48.09 -19.52 -13.66
N LEU A 105 -48.59 -18.32 -13.36
CA LEU A 105 -47.88 -17.07 -13.57
C LEU A 105 -46.76 -16.96 -12.53
N LYS A 106 -45.51 -17.22 -12.92
CA LYS A 106 -44.34 -17.00 -12.07
C LYS A 106 -43.72 -15.66 -12.46
N VAL A 107 -43.90 -14.65 -11.60
CA VAL A 107 -43.27 -13.34 -11.78
C VAL A 107 -41.98 -13.35 -10.95
N GLU A 108 -40.83 -13.36 -11.61
CA GLU A 108 -39.53 -13.29 -10.97
C GLU A 108 -38.98 -11.87 -11.18
N ILE A 109 -38.73 -11.12 -10.11
CA ILE A 109 -38.15 -9.78 -10.23
C ILE A 109 -36.66 -9.97 -10.46
N VAL A 110 -36.09 -9.31 -11.47
CA VAL A 110 -34.65 -9.33 -11.71
C VAL A 110 -33.98 -8.47 -10.64
N ASP A 111 -33.63 -9.11 -9.52
CA ASP A 111 -33.00 -8.44 -8.39
C ASP A 111 -31.50 -8.21 -8.67
N LEU A 112 -31.02 -7.02 -8.32
CA LEU A 112 -29.59 -6.71 -8.28
C LEU A 112 -28.91 -7.63 -7.28
N SER A 113 -28.15 -8.61 -7.77
CA SER A 113 -27.59 -9.67 -6.92
C SER A 113 -26.32 -9.25 -6.17
N GLU A 114 -25.53 -8.31 -6.71
CA GLU A 114 -24.27 -7.87 -6.10
C GLU A 114 -23.98 -6.40 -6.44
N ILE A 115 -23.54 -5.63 -5.44
CA ILE A 115 -22.95 -4.30 -5.62
C ILE A 115 -21.49 -4.39 -5.17
N ARG A 116 -20.55 -4.23 -6.11
CA ARG A 116 -19.13 -4.18 -5.80
C ARG A 116 -18.69 -2.74 -5.63
N VAL A 117 -18.07 -2.45 -4.49
CA VAL A 117 -17.50 -1.14 -4.18
C VAL A 117 -15.98 -1.30 -4.09
N GLU A 118 -15.26 -0.53 -4.89
CA GLU A 118 -13.80 -0.47 -4.87
C GLU A 118 -13.34 0.70 -4.00
N PHE A 119 -12.29 0.47 -3.21
CA PHE A 119 -11.67 1.46 -2.33
C PHE A 119 -10.21 1.61 -2.69
N GLY A 120 -9.65 2.79 -2.42
CA GLY A 120 -8.22 3.07 -2.68
C GLY A 120 -7.30 2.36 -1.69
N SER A 121 -7.80 2.09 -0.48
CA SER A 121 -7.03 1.41 0.57
C SER A 121 -7.89 0.43 1.40
N PRO A 122 -7.28 -0.66 1.94
CA PRO A 122 -7.95 -1.55 2.90
C PRO A 122 -8.49 -0.87 4.16
N GLU A 123 -7.85 0.22 4.59
CA GLU A 123 -8.25 1.03 5.75
C GLU A 123 -9.60 1.71 5.51
N GLU A 124 -9.81 2.28 4.32
CA GLU A 124 -11.07 2.89 3.92
C GLU A 124 -12.23 1.91 3.94
N VAL A 125 -12.00 0.63 3.61
CA VAL A 125 -13.07 -0.40 3.59
C VAL A 125 -13.75 -0.49 4.96
N ILE A 126 -12.97 -0.57 6.03
CA ILE A 126 -13.50 -0.76 7.39
C ILE A 126 -14.25 0.49 7.86
N GLU A 127 -13.72 1.67 7.58
CA GLU A 127 -14.38 2.94 7.90
C GLU A 127 -15.66 3.15 7.08
N ALA A 128 -15.70 2.61 5.86
CA ALA A 128 -16.84 2.74 4.96
C ALA A 128 -17.99 1.80 5.30
N ILE A 129 -17.76 0.61 5.86
CA ILE A 129 -18.82 -0.35 6.24
C ILE A 129 -19.98 0.31 7.01
N PRO A 130 -19.76 1.04 8.13
CA PRO A 130 -20.86 1.66 8.86
C PRO A 130 -21.58 2.74 8.05
N ARG A 131 -20.86 3.47 7.19
CA ARG A 131 -21.42 4.49 6.30
C ARG A 131 -22.27 3.89 5.19
N LEU A 132 -21.81 2.78 4.59
CA LEU A 132 -22.55 2.02 3.60
C LEU A 132 -23.83 1.45 4.20
N ARG A 133 -23.74 0.87 5.40
CA ARG A 133 -24.90 0.38 6.15
C ARG A 133 -25.92 1.50 6.40
N ASP A 134 -25.47 2.66 6.88
CA ASP A 134 -26.34 3.81 7.11
C ASP A 134 -26.99 4.33 5.82
N ALA A 135 -26.23 4.42 4.73
CA ALA A 135 -26.73 4.86 3.43
C ALA A 135 -27.81 3.92 2.85
N LEU A 136 -27.58 2.60 2.95
CA LEU A 136 -28.56 1.59 2.54
C LEU A 136 -29.82 1.65 3.40
N ASN A 137 -29.68 1.79 4.72
CA ASN A 137 -30.81 1.85 5.65
C ASN A 137 -31.63 3.14 5.50
N LYS A 138 -30.99 4.29 5.20
CA LYS A 138 -31.67 5.57 4.96
C LYS A 138 -32.58 5.54 3.74
N ARG A 139 -32.16 4.89 2.66
CA ARG A 139 -32.98 4.75 1.44
C ARG A 139 -34.22 3.86 1.65
N ARG A 140 -34.23 3.02 2.68
CA ARG A 140 -35.25 1.98 2.88
C ARG A 140 -36.37 2.34 3.87
N GLY A 141 -36.38 3.56 4.40
CA GLY A 141 -37.47 4.04 5.28
C GLY A 141 -37.30 3.75 6.77
N GLY A 142 -36.09 3.45 7.24
CA GLY A 142 -35.76 3.40 8.68
C GLY A 142 -35.45 2.01 9.24
N ARG A 143 -35.23 1.98 10.56
CA ARG A 143 -34.55 0.93 11.35
C ARG A 143 -35.20 -0.47 11.38
N ASN A 144 -36.37 -0.67 10.76
CA ASN A 144 -37.21 -1.87 10.91
C ASN A 144 -37.46 -2.65 9.59
N ALA A 145 -36.74 -2.36 8.50
CA ALA A 145 -36.78 -3.21 7.30
C ALA A 145 -35.94 -4.48 7.55
N GLU A 146 -36.46 -5.66 7.21
CA GLU A 146 -35.69 -6.92 7.25
C GLU A 146 -34.41 -6.78 6.39
N GLU A 147 -33.27 -7.24 6.91
CA GLU A 147 -31.99 -7.20 6.19
C GLU A 147 -32.08 -8.11 4.95
N ASP A 148 -32.17 -7.51 3.77
CA ASP A 148 -32.20 -8.20 2.47
C ASP A 148 -30.82 -8.19 1.78
N TYR A 149 -29.79 -7.69 2.45
CA TYR A 149 -28.44 -7.55 1.91
C TYR A 149 -27.40 -8.13 2.87
N GLU A 150 -26.34 -8.71 2.30
CA GLU A 150 -25.17 -9.16 3.05
C GLU A 150 -23.94 -8.37 2.59
N ILE A 151 -23.30 -7.63 3.49
CA ILE A 151 -22.02 -6.97 3.18
C ILE A 151 -20.91 -7.99 3.37
N ARG A 152 -20.38 -8.52 2.27
CA ARG A 152 -19.23 -9.42 2.27
C ARG A 152 -17.94 -8.63 2.09
N VAL A 153 -17.10 -8.65 3.12
CA VAL A 153 -15.74 -8.09 3.05
C VAL A 153 -14.76 -9.25 3.14
N PRO A 154 -13.75 -9.35 2.25
CA PRO A 154 -12.68 -10.33 2.35
C PRO A 154 -11.73 -9.97 3.49
N LEU A 155 -12.23 -10.01 4.74
CA LEU A 155 -11.51 -9.61 5.95
C LEU A 155 -10.23 -10.43 6.15
N ASN A 156 -10.23 -11.71 5.75
CA ASN A 156 -9.09 -12.59 5.89
C ASN A 156 -7.88 -12.10 5.06
N GLU A 157 -8.10 -11.69 3.81
CA GLU A 157 -7.05 -11.16 2.94
C GLU A 157 -6.56 -9.80 3.44
N LEU A 158 -7.49 -8.92 3.84
CA LEU A 158 -7.13 -7.60 4.37
C LEU A 158 -6.29 -7.73 5.65
N ASN A 159 -6.68 -8.63 6.56
CA ASN A 159 -5.95 -8.89 7.79
C ASN A 159 -4.59 -9.54 7.50
N ALA A 160 -4.51 -10.51 6.58
CA ALA A 160 -3.26 -11.13 6.18
C ALA A 160 -2.26 -10.09 5.59
N MET A 161 -2.74 -9.19 4.72
CA MET A 161 -1.93 -8.11 4.16
C MET A 161 -1.43 -7.13 5.22
N ARG A 162 -2.26 -6.81 6.23
CA ARG A 162 -1.84 -5.96 7.35
C ARG A 162 -0.84 -6.65 8.26
N GLU A 163 -1.05 -7.91 8.59
CA GLU A 163 -0.13 -8.71 9.39
C GLU A 163 1.23 -8.84 8.70
N GLN A 164 1.24 -9.04 7.39
CA GLN A 164 2.45 -9.07 6.58
C GLN A 164 3.18 -7.72 6.62
N LYS A 165 2.49 -6.61 6.32
CA LYS A 165 3.08 -5.26 6.42
C LYS A 165 3.64 -4.96 7.81
N ALA A 166 2.92 -5.34 8.87
CA ALA A 166 3.36 -5.14 10.25
C ALA A 166 4.59 -5.99 10.59
N ARG A 167 4.65 -7.23 10.10
CA ARG A 167 5.81 -8.12 10.25
C ARG A 167 7.03 -7.54 9.55
N ASP A 168 6.88 -7.11 8.31
CA ASP A 168 7.97 -6.54 7.50
C ASP A 168 8.51 -5.26 8.15
N THR A 169 7.61 -4.38 8.60
CA THR A 169 7.98 -3.16 9.34
C THR A 169 8.77 -3.49 10.60
N ARG A 170 8.36 -4.52 11.35
CA ARG A 170 9.06 -4.93 12.58
C ARG A 170 10.47 -5.46 12.27
N VAL A 171 10.62 -6.27 11.22
CA VAL A 171 11.93 -6.79 10.78
C VAL A 171 12.85 -5.64 10.35
N LEU A 172 12.35 -4.70 9.55
CA LEU A 172 13.11 -3.52 9.12
C LEU A 172 13.53 -2.65 10.32
N MET A 173 12.65 -2.47 11.31
CA MET A 173 12.99 -1.77 12.55
C MET A 173 14.13 -2.46 13.31
N PHE A 174 14.10 -3.81 13.41
CA PHE A 174 15.18 -4.55 14.05
C PHE A 174 16.51 -4.39 13.30
N ILE A 175 16.50 -4.51 11.97
CA ILE A 175 17.69 -4.33 11.15
C ILE A 175 18.23 -2.90 11.32
N ALA A 176 17.36 -1.89 11.26
CA ALA A 176 17.73 -0.50 11.44
C ALA A 176 18.38 -0.26 12.82
N CYS A 177 17.80 -0.79 13.90
CA CYS A 177 18.36 -0.69 15.25
C CYS A 177 19.76 -1.32 15.34
N ILE A 178 19.96 -2.50 14.76
CA ILE A 178 21.27 -3.17 14.75
C ILE A 178 22.28 -2.36 13.94
N SER A 179 21.92 -1.90 12.74
CA SER A 179 22.79 -1.07 11.90
C SER A 179 23.20 0.22 12.61
N LEU A 180 22.28 0.85 13.32
CA LEU A 180 22.50 2.06 14.11
C LEU A 180 23.45 1.81 15.28
N LEU A 181 23.31 0.68 15.96
CA LEU A 181 24.20 0.26 17.04
C LEU A 181 25.62 -0.01 16.53
N VAL A 182 25.76 -0.76 15.44
CA VAL A 182 27.06 -1.03 14.80
C VAL A 182 27.72 0.26 14.33
N GLY A 183 26.96 1.17 13.71
CA GLY A 183 27.43 2.49 13.32
C GLY A 183 27.88 3.33 14.52
N GLY A 184 27.10 3.32 15.61
CA GLY A 184 27.43 3.99 16.86
C GLY A 184 28.74 3.48 17.50
N ILE A 185 28.94 2.17 17.52
CA ILE A 185 30.21 1.57 17.97
C ILE A 185 31.36 2.02 17.07
N GLY A 186 31.15 2.11 15.76
CA GLY A 186 32.14 2.65 14.82
C GLY A 186 32.58 4.07 15.17
N ILE A 187 31.62 4.97 15.41
CA ILE A 187 31.88 6.35 15.85
C ILE A 187 32.68 6.36 17.16
N MET A 188 32.27 5.55 18.14
CA MET A 188 32.95 5.44 19.42
C MET A 188 34.42 5.00 19.25
N ASN A 189 34.67 4.00 18.41
CA ASN A 189 36.02 3.47 18.19
C ASN A 189 36.93 4.48 17.50
N ILE A 190 36.45 5.13 16.44
CA ILE A 190 37.21 6.17 15.74
C ILE A 190 37.57 7.28 16.73
N MET A 191 36.60 7.71 17.54
CA MET A 191 36.85 8.79 18.48
C MET A 191 37.77 8.40 19.64
N LEU A 192 37.68 7.16 20.15
CA LEU A 192 38.66 6.66 21.10
C LEU A 192 40.08 6.69 20.51
N ALA A 193 40.23 6.28 19.25
CA ALA A 193 41.51 6.36 18.55
C ALA A 193 42.01 7.81 18.40
N THR A 194 41.14 8.74 17.99
CA THR A 194 41.48 10.17 17.90
C THR A 194 41.88 10.77 19.25
N VAL A 195 41.22 10.37 20.33
CA VAL A 195 41.60 10.79 21.70
C VAL A 195 42.99 10.27 22.05
N THR A 196 43.30 9.02 21.71
CA THR A 196 44.64 8.45 21.95
C THR A 196 45.72 9.15 21.13
N GLU A 197 45.47 9.48 19.86
CA GLU A 197 46.43 10.21 19.00
C GLU A 197 46.68 11.64 19.50
N ARG A 198 45.63 12.34 19.95
CA ARG A 198 45.70 13.72 20.43
C ARG A 198 45.91 13.84 21.95
N THR A 199 46.29 12.76 22.64
CA THR A 199 46.44 12.74 24.11
C THR A 199 47.34 13.86 24.64
N ARG A 200 48.48 14.09 23.99
CA ARG A 200 49.45 15.13 24.39
C ARG A 200 48.86 16.54 24.29
N GLU A 201 48.14 16.84 23.20
CA GLU A 201 47.50 18.14 23.02
C GLU A 201 46.42 18.41 24.10
N ILE A 202 45.64 17.38 24.43
CA ILE A 202 44.61 17.45 25.47
C ILE A 202 45.26 17.68 26.84
N GLY A 203 46.37 16.98 27.12
CA GLY A 203 47.18 17.14 28.33
C GLY A 203 47.70 18.56 28.51
N ILE A 204 48.24 19.17 27.44
CA ILE A 204 48.71 20.56 27.46
C ILE A 204 47.56 21.53 27.75
N ARG A 205 46.40 21.38 27.10
CA ARG A 205 45.22 22.24 27.36
C ARG A 205 44.74 22.11 28.82
N ARG A 206 44.71 20.89 29.36
CA ARG A 206 44.31 20.63 30.74
C ARG A 206 45.32 21.20 31.75
N ALA A 207 46.62 21.11 31.48
CA ALA A 207 47.67 21.70 32.31
C ALA A 207 47.62 23.24 32.34
N LEU A 208 47.19 23.86 31.23
CA LEU A 208 46.94 25.30 31.13
C LEU A 208 45.61 25.75 31.77
N GLY A 209 44.84 24.83 32.39
CA GLY A 209 43.63 25.14 33.15
C GLY A 209 42.32 24.93 32.40
N ALA A 210 42.30 24.25 31.25
CA ALA A 210 41.03 23.95 30.57
C ALA A 210 40.13 23.06 31.44
N SER A 211 38.86 23.48 31.60
CA SER A 211 37.85 22.69 32.31
C SER A 211 37.58 21.36 31.58
N LYS A 212 37.27 20.30 32.34
CA LYS A 212 36.83 19.01 31.79
C LYS A 212 35.64 19.18 30.83
N ILE A 213 34.73 20.08 31.19
CA ILE A 213 33.52 20.39 30.41
C ILE A 213 33.88 20.95 29.03
N ASN A 214 34.90 21.81 28.94
CA ASN A 214 35.33 22.39 27.67
C ASN A 214 35.88 21.32 26.71
N ILE A 215 36.63 20.35 27.25
CA ILE A 215 37.13 19.21 26.47
C ILE A 215 35.96 18.32 26.02
N ILE A 216 35.01 18.03 26.89
CA ILE A 216 33.82 17.23 26.53
C ILE A 216 33.04 17.91 25.39
N PHE A 217 32.76 19.21 25.49
CA PHE A 217 32.04 19.94 24.45
C PHE A 217 32.79 19.97 23.12
N GLN A 218 34.12 20.10 23.14
CA GLN A 218 34.92 20.06 21.91
C GLN A 218 34.73 18.73 21.17
N PHE A 219 34.89 17.61 21.87
CA PHE A 219 34.71 16.27 21.26
C PHE A 219 33.26 16.02 20.86
N LEU A 220 32.29 16.49 21.65
CA LEU A 220 30.88 16.35 21.33
C LEU A 220 30.50 17.14 20.07
N ILE A 221 31.07 18.33 19.87
CA ILE A 221 30.90 19.12 18.65
C ILE A 221 31.57 18.44 17.45
N GLU A 222 32.77 17.86 17.62
CA GLU A 222 33.44 17.07 16.57
C GLU A 222 32.57 15.87 16.15
N THR A 223 31.99 15.17 17.13
CA THR A 223 31.02 14.08 16.91
C THR A 223 29.78 14.58 16.19
N LEU A 224 29.22 15.71 16.63
CA LEU A 224 28.02 16.29 16.07
C LEU A 224 28.25 16.63 14.59
N MET A 225 29.38 17.23 14.24
CA MET A 225 29.72 17.55 12.85
C MET A 225 29.80 16.28 11.98
N LEU A 226 30.44 15.22 12.49
CA LEU A 226 30.49 13.92 11.80
C LEU A 226 29.07 13.34 11.59
N CYS A 227 28.21 13.45 12.60
CA CYS A 227 26.82 12.98 12.52
C CYS A 227 25.95 13.82 11.58
N LEU A 228 26.14 15.14 11.56
CA LEU A 228 25.42 16.03 10.65
C LEU A 228 25.80 15.73 9.19
N ILE A 229 27.09 15.55 8.91
CA ILE A 229 27.57 15.22 7.56
C ILE A 229 27.11 13.81 7.16
N GLY A 230 27.32 12.81 8.00
CA GLY A 230 26.91 11.43 7.74
C GLY A 230 25.39 11.30 7.61
N GLY A 231 24.64 11.98 8.47
CA GLY A 231 23.18 12.03 8.43
C GLY A 231 22.65 12.72 7.17
N ALA A 232 23.26 13.82 6.74
CA ALA A 232 22.90 14.49 5.50
C ALA A 232 23.16 13.59 4.28
N ILE A 233 24.33 12.94 4.22
CA ILE A 233 24.66 11.98 3.15
C ILE A 233 23.68 10.81 3.16
N GLY A 234 23.33 10.29 4.35
CA GLY A 234 22.36 9.20 4.50
C GLY A 234 20.96 9.58 4.03
N VAL A 235 20.49 10.79 4.37
CA VAL A 235 19.18 11.31 3.91
C VAL A 235 19.17 11.49 2.39
N ILE A 236 20.21 12.09 1.82
CA ILE A 236 20.32 12.29 0.37
C ILE A 236 20.38 10.95 -0.37
N GLY A 237 21.19 10.01 0.11
CA GLY A 237 21.28 8.66 -0.46
C GLY A 237 19.97 7.89 -0.35
N GLY A 238 19.29 7.98 0.79
CA GLY A 238 17.98 7.36 1.01
C GLY A 238 16.89 7.95 0.11
N TRP A 239 16.85 9.28 -0.05
CA TRP A 239 15.96 9.94 -0.99
C TRP A 239 16.26 9.49 -2.42
N GLY A 240 17.52 9.56 -2.85
CA GLY A 240 17.92 9.17 -4.20
C GLY A 240 17.57 7.71 -4.52
N PHE A 241 17.64 6.82 -3.53
CA PHE A 241 17.21 5.43 -3.69
C PHE A 241 15.70 5.29 -3.86
N ALA A 242 14.90 6.11 -3.15
CA ALA A 242 13.44 6.12 -3.31
C ALA A 242 13.03 6.56 -4.73
N GLU A 243 13.63 7.63 -5.25
CA GLU A 243 13.41 8.14 -6.61
C GLU A 243 13.85 7.11 -7.68
N ALA A 244 15.02 6.49 -7.48
CA ALA A 244 15.50 5.46 -8.40
C ALA A 244 14.56 4.24 -8.47
N ARG A 245 13.92 3.89 -7.36
CA ARG A 245 12.93 2.82 -7.30
C ARG A 245 11.65 3.15 -8.04
N GLU A 246 11.18 4.39 -7.94
CA GLU A 246 9.99 4.87 -8.65
C GLU A 246 10.18 4.75 -10.17
N PHE A 247 11.37 5.11 -10.66
CA PHE A 247 11.73 4.95 -12.07
C PHE A 247 11.75 3.49 -12.54
N LEU A 248 12.12 2.54 -11.67
CA LEU A 248 12.27 1.13 -12.05
C LEU A 248 10.98 0.30 -11.91
N THR A 249 10.08 0.69 -11.00
CA THR A 249 8.93 -0.15 -10.60
C THR A 249 7.57 0.46 -10.96
N GLU A 250 7.52 1.71 -11.46
CA GLU A 250 6.28 2.50 -11.69
C GLU A 250 5.39 2.67 -10.43
N ASP A 251 5.88 2.26 -9.26
CA ASP A 251 5.22 2.40 -7.96
C ASP A 251 5.74 3.65 -7.25
N THR A 252 4.83 4.59 -6.96
CA THR A 252 5.14 5.84 -6.25
C THR A 252 5.55 5.57 -4.80
N THR A 253 6.79 5.87 -4.43
CA THR A 253 7.26 5.73 -3.04
C THR A 253 7.09 7.05 -2.30
N ILE A 254 6.04 7.14 -1.46
CA ILE A 254 5.76 8.37 -0.72
C ILE A 254 6.71 8.49 0.49
N VAL A 255 7.73 9.33 0.37
CA VAL A 255 8.60 9.73 1.50
C VAL A 255 7.92 10.86 2.28
N LYS A 256 7.58 10.61 3.54
CA LYS A 256 6.96 11.64 4.39
C LYS A 256 8.02 12.57 4.98
N ALA A 257 7.82 13.89 4.92
CA ALA A 257 8.81 14.86 5.43
C ALA A 257 9.16 14.65 6.92
N TRP A 258 8.20 14.24 7.75
CA TRP A 258 8.45 13.96 9.17
C TRP A 258 9.38 12.77 9.39
N SER A 259 9.39 11.76 8.49
CA SER A 259 10.24 10.58 8.66
C SER A 259 11.71 10.91 8.39
N ILE A 260 11.98 11.87 7.50
CA ILE A 260 13.34 12.40 7.28
C ILE A 260 13.85 13.08 8.55
N ALA A 261 13.04 13.97 9.14
CA ALA A 261 13.42 14.66 10.38
C ALA A 261 13.62 13.67 11.54
N ALA A 262 12.76 12.66 11.66
CA ALA A 262 12.88 11.61 12.66
C ALA A 262 14.16 10.76 12.48
N ALA A 263 14.46 10.33 11.25
CA ALA A 263 15.66 9.55 10.95
C ALA A 263 16.95 10.35 11.21
N PHE A 264 16.99 11.61 10.78
CA PHE A 264 18.11 12.51 11.01
C PHE A 264 18.32 12.78 12.50
N GLY A 265 17.23 13.10 13.23
CA GLY A 265 17.27 13.31 14.67
C GLY A 265 17.75 12.07 15.44
N LEU A 266 17.29 10.89 15.04
CA LEU A 266 17.72 9.63 15.63
C LEU A 266 19.22 9.36 15.39
N SER A 267 19.72 9.64 14.18
CA SER A 267 21.15 9.52 13.85
C SER A 267 22.02 10.42 14.72
N VAL A 268 21.65 11.69 14.87
CA VAL A 268 22.35 12.64 15.74
C VAL A 268 22.29 12.19 17.20
N MET A 269 21.13 11.77 17.70
CA MET A 269 20.97 11.32 19.07
C MET A 269 21.89 10.14 19.39
N VAL A 270 21.93 9.13 18.52
CA VAL A 270 22.78 7.95 18.71
C VAL A 270 24.25 8.32 18.65
N GLY A 271 24.65 9.14 17.67
CA GLY A 271 26.03 9.60 17.55
C GLY A 271 26.51 10.34 18.81
N LEU A 272 25.67 11.21 19.37
CA LEU A 272 25.98 11.90 20.63
C LEU A 272 26.08 10.93 21.82
N ILE A 273 25.21 9.94 21.92
CA ILE A 273 25.26 8.92 22.99
C ILE A 273 26.59 8.15 22.94
N PHE A 274 26.96 7.64 21.76
CA PHE A 274 28.20 6.88 21.59
C PHE A 274 29.45 7.76 21.65
N GLY A 275 29.34 9.05 21.32
CA GLY A 275 30.43 10.02 21.42
C GLY A 275 30.66 10.59 22.82
N LEU A 276 29.67 10.49 23.71
CA LEU A 276 29.79 10.99 25.08
C LEU A 276 30.85 10.21 25.88
N TYR A 277 30.91 8.88 25.73
CA TYR A 277 31.87 8.03 26.42
C TYR A 277 33.34 8.42 26.13
N PRO A 278 33.81 8.49 24.86
CA PRO A 278 35.18 8.90 24.57
C PRO A 278 35.45 10.35 24.96
N ALA A 279 34.47 11.26 24.85
CA ALA A 279 34.61 12.64 25.29
C ALA A 279 34.86 12.74 26.81
N GLN A 280 34.14 11.96 27.61
CA GLN A 280 34.36 11.86 29.05
C GLN A 280 35.72 11.24 29.38
N ARG A 281 36.14 10.22 28.63
CA ARG A 281 37.45 9.60 28.78
C ARG A 281 38.58 10.60 28.51
N ALA A 282 38.45 11.40 27.45
CA ALA A 282 39.40 12.44 27.08
C ALA A 282 39.53 13.52 28.17
N ALA A 283 38.41 13.97 28.72
CA ALA A 283 38.39 15.01 29.74
C ALA A 283 38.96 14.55 31.10
N ASN A 284 39.00 13.24 31.35
CA ASN A 284 39.52 12.65 32.58
C ASN A 284 41.00 12.23 32.51
N LEU A 285 41.69 12.46 31.37
CA LEU A 285 43.14 12.25 31.27
C LEU A 285 43.91 13.10 32.29
N ASP A 286 44.86 12.47 32.99
CA ASP A 286 45.79 13.16 33.87
C ASP A 286 46.80 13.97 33.02
N PRO A 287 46.92 15.29 33.22
CA PRO A 287 47.87 16.12 32.47
C PRO A 287 49.32 15.64 32.58
N ILE A 288 49.72 15.09 33.73
CA ILE A 288 51.08 14.63 33.98
C ILE A 288 51.35 13.35 33.17
N GLU A 289 50.39 12.43 33.16
CA GLU A 289 50.50 11.16 32.44
C GLU A 289 50.45 11.38 30.92
N ALA A 290 49.59 12.30 30.46
CA ALA A 290 49.48 12.67 29.05
C ALA A 290 50.74 13.33 28.47
N LEU A 291 51.56 13.95 29.32
CA LEU A 291 52.84 14.57 28.91
C LEU A 291 54.03 13.60 29.00
N ARG A 292 53.88 12.47 29.70
CA ARG A 292 54.96 11.48 29.92
C ARG A 292 55.09 10.49 28.77
N HIS A 293 54.01 10.22 28.05
CA HIS A 293 54.06 9.40 26.84
C HIS A 293 54.65 10.22 25.69
N THR A 294 55.84 9.81 25.22
CA THR A 294 56.59 10.39 24.10
C THR A 294 56.61 9.42 22.93
#